data_AF-A0A6P0W4J4-F1
#
_entry.id   AF-A0A6P0W4J4-F1
#
_cell.length_a   1.000
_cell.length_b   1.000
_cell.length_c   1.000
_cell.angle_alpha   90.00
_cell.angle_beta   90.00
_cell.angle_gamma   90.00
#
_symmetry.space_group_name_H-M   'P 1'
#
loop_
_entity.id
_entity.type
_entity.pdbx_description
1 polymer ?
#
loop_
_entity_poly.entity_id
_entity_poly.type
_entity_poly.pdbx_seq_one_letter_code
_entity_poly.pdbx_strand_id
1 'polypeptide(L)'
;MTNWALVIGINEYQRLRSLEFAVPDAEAVSDFLTNEAGFEQVFYFSDHSPNEIAPDGSPQSTQPTYANLLSFLLEFCEEPYLEAGDNFWFFFSGHGIRYQERDYLMPCDANPKAVEATAISISYLTERLRRCGADNVVLLLDACRNQGDKAGVGIGLEKHQGVITISSCSPREKAYELEEIGQGSFTYALLESLRIQGESNCATVERLYQRLRYRVPEINNYYNKPVQTPYAIVEPASKYHLIL
;
A
#
# COMPACT_ATOMS: atom_id res chain seq x y z
N MET A 1 2.71 -18.79 12.32
CA MET A 1 2.19 -17.90 11.28
C MET A 1 1.88 -16.61 11.97
N THR A 2 2.82 -15.70 11.81
CA THR A 2 2.80 -14.35 12.32
C THR A 2 2.54 -13.41 11.15
N ASN A 3 1.73 -12.39 11.40
CA ASN A 3 1.25 -11.43 10.43
C ASN A 3 1.70 -10.05 10.85
N TRP A 4 2.67 -9.51 10.11
CA TRP A 4 3.18 -8.16 10.34
C TRP A 4 2.76 -7.24 9.20
N ALA A 5 2.62 -5.95 9.48
CA ALA A 5 2.27 -4.97 8.48
C ALA A 5 3.03 -3.65 8.62
N LEU A 6 3.32 -3.01 7.49
CA LEU A 6 3.66 -1.60 7.39
C LEU A 6 2.53 -0.88 6.65
N VAL A 7 1.94 0.11 7.30
CA VAL A 7 0.77 0.86 6.83
C VAL A 7 1.13 2.34 6.77
N ILE A 8 1.05 2.92 5.58
CA ILE A 8 1.48 4.30 5.31
C ILE A 8 0.33 5.08 4.68
N GLY A 9 0.03 6.26 5.23
CA GLY A 9 -0.93 7.22 4.66
C GLY A 9 -0.34 8.61 4.64
N ILE A 10 -0.39 9.30 3.49
CA ILE A 10 0.21 10.63 3.33
C ILE A 10 -0.80 11.58 2.68
N ASN A 11 -1.28 12.57 3.42
CA ASN A 11 -2.10 13.66 2.90
C ASN A 11 -1.25 14.89 2.61
N GLU A 12 -0.37 15.29 3.52
CA GLU A 12 0.39 16.51 3.45
C GLU A 12 1.73 16.33 2.74
N TYR A 13 1.88 16.99 1.60
CA TYR A 13 3.12 16.97 0.82
C TYR A 13 3.76 18.34 0.71
N GLN A 14 5.08 18.41 0.86
CA GLN A 14 5.84 19.66 0.78
C GLN A 14 5.87 20.26 -0.63
N ARG A 15 5.88 19.41 -1.65
CA ARG A 15 6.10 19.82 -3.07
C ARG A 15 5.10 19.20 -4.06
N LEU A 16 4.10 18.51 -3.53
CA LEU A 16 3.04 17.83 -4.28
C LEU A 16 1.70 18.33 -3.72
N ARG A 17 0.63 18.25 -4.52
CA ARG A 17 -0.74 18.52 -4.06
C ARG A 17 -1.11 17.61 -2.89
N SER A 18 -1.71 18.17 -1.85
CA SER A 18 -2.25 17.39 -0.73
C SER A 18 -3.41 16.48 -1.14
N LEU A 19 -3.59 15.42 -0.36
CA LEU A 19 -4.71 14.50 -0.42
C LEU A 19 -5.59 14.68 0.83
N GLU A 20 -6.80 14.14 0.81
CA GLU A 20 -7.77 14.30 1.91
C GLU A 20 -7.92 13.01 2.74
N PHE A 21 -7.90 11.84 2.07
CA PHE A 21 -8.29 10.58 2.68
C PHE A 21 -7.19 9.50 2.69
N ALA A 22 -5.95 9.84 2.31
CA ALA A 22 -4.87 8.87 2.39
C ALA A 22 -4.50 8.50 3.83
N VAL A 23 -4.54 9.48 4.75
CA VAL A 23 -4.36 9.22 6.19
C VAL A 23 -5.55 8.44 6.78
N PRO A 24 -6.82 8.86 6.60
CA PRO A 24 -7.99 8.07 6.99
C PRO A 24 -8.01 6.64 6.44
N ASP A 25 -7.57 6.43 5.21
CA ASP A 25 -7.45 5.11 4.59
C ASP A 25 -6.45 4.23 5.35
N ALA A 26 -5.25 4.76 5.59
CA ALA A 26 -4.20 4.06 6.31
C ALA A 26 -4.59 3.78 7.77
N GLU A 27 -5.23 4.72 8.45
CA GLU A 27 -5.76 4.53 9.81
C GLU A 27 -6.78 3.40 9.84
N ALA A 28 -7.75 3.39 8.93
CA ALA A 28 -8.78 2.35 8.86
C ALA A 28 -8.20 0.96 8.55
N VAL A 29 -7.15 0.87 7.73
CA VAL A 29 -6.42 -0.38 7.48
C VAL A 29 -5.63 -0.80 8.72
N SER A 30 -4.92 0.11 9.37
CA SER A 30 -4.16 -0.16 10.59
C SER A 30 -5.07 -0.69 11.71
N ASP A 31 -6.23 -0.05 11.90
CA ASP A 31 -7.23 -0.45 12.88
C ASP A 31 -7.83 -1.81 12.58
N PHE A 32 -8.17 -2.08 11.31
CA PHE A 32 -8.67 -3.39 10.90
C PHE A 32 -7.64 -4.49 11.15
N LEU A 33 -6.39 -4.28 10.73
CA LEU A 33 -5.34 -5.29 10.87
C LEU A 33 -5.07 -5.61 12.35
N THR A 34 -5.03 -4.59 13.19
CA THR A 34 -4.78 -4.73 14.64
C THR A 34 -5.96 -5.34 15.38
N ASN A 35 -7.17 -4.81 15.17
CA ASN A 35 -8.32 -5.10 16.04
C ASN A 35 -9.24 -6.22 15.51
N GLU A 36 -9.22 -6.49 14.21
CA GLU A 36 -10.11 -7.47 13.58
C GLU A 36 -9.36 -8.65 12.97
N ALA A 37 -8.26 -8.41 12.25
CA ALA A 37 -7.48 -9.45 11.58
C ALA A 37 -6.44 -10.12 12.50
N GLY A 38 -6.12 -9.51 13.65
CA GLY A 38 -5.21 -10.07 14.64
C GLY A 38 -3.75 -10.07 14.21
N PHE A 39 -3.31 -9.06 13.44
CA PHE A 39 -1.89 -8.87 13.13
C PHE A 39 -1.11 -8.58 14.41
N GLU A 40 -0.02 -9.31 14.64
CA GLU A 40 0.80 -9.20 15.84
C GLU A 40 1.57 -7.88 15.89
N GLN A 41 1.90 -7.30 14.73
CA GLN A 41 2.61 -6.03 14.64
C GLN A 41 2.13 -5.23 13.44
N VAL A 42 1.73 -3.98 13.68
CA VAL A 42 1.38 -3.01 12.63
C VAL A 42 2.22 -1.75 12.85
N PHE A 43 3.11 -1.46 11.92
CA PHE A 43 3.86 -0.20 11.88
C PHE A 43 3.04 0.82 11.11
N TYR A 44 2.68 1.93 11.77
CA TYR A 44 1.84 2.96 11.18
C TYR A 44 2.61 4.27 11.00
N PHE A 45 2.67 4.75 9.76
CA PHE A 45 3.35 5.99 9.38
C PHE A 45 2.34 6.92 8.70
N SER A 46 2.15 8.11 9.26
CA SER A 46 1.31 9.15 8.65
C SER A 46 1.74 10.55 9.02
N ASP A 47 1.08 11.55 8.44
CA ASP A 47 1.39 12.96 8.68
C ASP A 47 1.33 13.35 10.17
N HIS A 48 0.49 12.64 10.93
CA HIS A 48 0.21 12.91 12.33
C HIS A 48 0.34 11.66 13.22
N SER A 49 0.97 10.59 12.74
CA SER A 49 1.20 9.40 13.55
C SER A 49 2.08 9.72 14.76
N PRO A 50 1.83 9.07 15.91
CA PRO A 50 2.67 9.26 17.09
C PRO A 50 4.09 8.77 16.80
N ASN A 51 5.11 9.44 17.37
CA ASN A 51 6.46 8.89 17.37
C ASN A 51 6.47 7.55 18.10
N GLU A 52 7.23 6.61 17.58
CA GLU A 52 7.43 5.28 18.17
C GLU A 52 8.77 5.23 18.91
N ILE A 53 9.00 4.13 19.62
CA ILE A 53 10.29 3.81 20.22
C ILE A 53 10.91 2.67 19.42
N ALA A 54 12.08 2.92 18.83
CA ALA A 54 12.85 1.90 18.14
C ALA A 54 13.29 0.79 19.11
N PRO A 55 13.65 -0.41 18.61
CA PRO A 55 14.11 -1.52 19.46
C PRO A 55 15.30 -1.19 20.37
N ASP A 56 16.12 -0.20 20.00
CA ASP A 56 17.25 0.29 20.78
C ASP A 56 16.87 1.32 21.87
N GLY A 57 15.58 1.66 21.99
CA GLY A 57 15.04 2.62 22.95
C GLY A 57 15.06 4.07 22.49
N SER A 58 15.52 4.36 21.26
CA SER A 58 15.54 5.72 20.73
C SER A 58 14.17 6.17 20.19
N PRO A 59 13.82 7.48 20.26
CA PRO A 59 12.62 7.98 19.60
C PRO A 59 12.74 7.86 18.08
N GLN A 60 11.77 7.20 17.48
CA GLN A 60 11.65 7.02 16.03
C GLN A 60 10.46 7.85 15.52
N SER A 61 10.74 8.80 14.63
CA SER A 61 9.67 9.53 13.97
C SER A 61 8.99 8.65 12.93
N THR A 62 7.66 8.61 12.99
CA THR A 62 6.80 7.87 12.05
C THR A 62 6.25 8.78 10.95
N GLN A 63 6.70 10.04 10.86
CA GLN A 63 6.36 10.87 9.72
C GLN A 63 6.90 10.23 8.43
N PRO A 64 6.13 10.17 7.35
CA PRO A 64 6.47 9.42 6.14
C PRO A 64 7.43 10.20 5.23
N THR A 65 8.55 10.65 5.79
CA THR A 65 9.66 11.27 5.06
C THR A 65 10.52 10.19 4.39
N TYR A 66 11.25 10.57 3.34
CA TYR A 66 12.18 9.64 2.68
C TYR A 66 13.17 9.03 3.67
N ALA A 67 13.73 9.85 4.58
CA ALA A 67 14.70 9.40 5.57
C ALA A 67 14.10 8.38 6.54
N ASN A 68 12.93 8.66 7.12
CA ASN A 68 12.31 7.76 8.11
C ASN A 68 11.90 6.42 7.47
N LEU A 69 11.32 6.46 6.27
CA LEU A 69 10.93 5.24 5.56
C LEU A 69 12.15 4.43 5.11
N LEU A 70 13.23 5.09 4.66
CA LEU A 70 14.47 4.41 4.33
C LEU A 70 15.11 3.77 5.57
N SER A 71 15.14 4.47 6.71
CA SER A 71 15.62 3.91 7.98
C SER A 71 14.83 2.68 8.38
N PHE A 72 13.49 2.74 8.32
CA PHE A 72 12.65 1.56 8.59
C PHE A 72 13.03 0.38 7.69
N LEU A 73 13.17 0.59 6.38
CA LEU A 73 13.54 -0.48 5.44
C LEU A 73 14.95 -1.02 5.67
N LEU A 74 15.88 -0.22 6.20
CA LEU A 74 17.25 -0.67 6.49
C LEU A 74 17.37 -1.38 7.84
N GLU A 75 16.60 -0.95 8.84
CA GLU A 75 16.67 -1.52 10.19
C GLU A 75 15.85 -2.81 10.27
N PHE A 76 14.65 -2.79 9.70
CA PHE A 76 13.69 -3.87 9.88
C PHE A 76 13.82 -4.98 8.85
N CYS A 77 14.32 -4.67 7.66
CA CYS A 77 14.37 -5.66 6.58
C CYS A 77 15.76 -6.27 6.38
N GLU A 78 16.77 -5.90 7.16
CA GLU A 78 18.12 -6.47 7.02
C GLU A 78 18.37 -7.68 7.95
N GLU A 79 17.46 -7.98 8.87
CA GLU A 79 17.47 -9.18 9.71
C GLU A 79 16.17 -9.98 9.50
N PRO A 80 16.22 -11.33 9.55
CA PRO A 80 15.03 -12.17 9.40
C PRO A 80 14.23 -12.20 10.71
N TYR A 81 13.40 -11.18 10.91
CA TYR A 81 12.47 -11.12 12.05
C TYR A 81 11.26 -12.06 11.88
N LEU A 82 10.99 -12.49 10.65
CA LEU A 82 9.91 -13.42 10.31
C LEU A 82 10.49 -14.74 9.77
N GLU A 83 9.68 -15.78 9.82
CA GLU A 83 10.05 -17.12 9.36
C GLU A 83 9.26 -17.56 8.12
N ALA A 84 9.68 -18.69 7.55
CA ALA A 84 8.94 -19.34 6.48
C ALA A 84 7.50 -19.65 6.93
N GLY A 85 6.51 -19.27 6.11
CA GLY A 85 5.09 -19.34 6.42
C GLY A 85 4.48 -18.09 7.08
N ASP A 86 5.28 -17.10 7.47
CA ASP A 86 4.78 -15.82 7.97
C ASP A 86 4.42 -14.84 6.85
N ASN A 87 3.58 -13.85 7.17
CA ASN A 87 3.08 -12.87 6.22
C ASN A 87 3.56 -11.47 6.58
N PHE A 88 3.96 -10.71 5.55
CA PHE A 88 4.22 -9.29 5.65
C PHE A 88 3.33 -8.50 4.70
N TRP A 89 2.48 -7.62 5.23
CA TRP A 89 1.62 -6.76 4.44
C TRP A 89 2.19 -5.34 4.37
N PHE A 90 2.19 -4.77 3.18
CA PHE A 90 2.56 -3.39 2.94
C PHE A 90 1.35 -2.67 2.35
N PHE A 91 0.78 -1.73 3.10
CA PHE A 91 -0.26 -0.84 2.61
C PHE A 91 0.28 0.57 2.45
N PHE A 92 0.02 1.19 1.29
CA PHE A 92 0.38 2.58 1.05
C PHE A 92 -0.78 3.31 0.38
N SER A 93 -1.22 4.42 0.98
CA SER A 93 -2.12 5.39 0.36
C SER A 93 -1.41 6.75 0.24
N GLY A 94 -1.34 7.29 -0.97
CA GLY A 94 -0.56 8.50 -1.25
C GLY A 94 -0.33 8.78 -2.74
N HIS A 95 0.72 9.55 -3.05
CA HIS A 95 1.20 9.75 -4.42
C HIS A 95 2.19 8.67 -4.84
N GLY A 96 1.97 8.10 -6.02
CA GLY A 96 2.95 7.31 -6.75
C GLY A 96 3.23 7.93 -8.12
N ILE A 97 4.46 7.76 -8.62
CA ILE A 97 4.85 8.28 -9.94
C ILE A 97 5.66 7.23 -10.70
N ARG A 98 5.44 7.18 -12.02
CA ARG A 98 6.32 6.48 -12.94
C ARG A 98 7.35 7.45 -13.51
N TYR A 99 8.63 7.17 -13.30
CA TYR A 99 9.75 7.98 -13.79
C TYR A 99 10.83 7.06 -14.39
N GLN A 100 11.28 7.36 -15.61
CA GLN A 100 12.28 6.56 -16.33
C GLN A 100 12.01 5.04 -16.31
N GLU A 101 10.77 4.65 -16.64
CA GLU A 101 10.31 3.26 -16.66
C GLU A 101 10.31 2.51 -15.32
N ARG A 102 10.44 3.24 -14.21
CA ARG A 102 10.34 2.70 -12.85
C ARG A 102 9.21 3.37 -12.07
N ASP A 103 8.62 2.62 -11.17
CA ASP A 103 7.51 2.99 -10.31
C ASP A 103 8.06 3.37 -8.92
N TYR A 104 7.64 4.53 -8.43
CA TYR A 104 8.07 5.10 -7.17
C TYR A 104 6.87 5.48 -6.30
N LEU A 105 7.01 5.25 -5.00
CA LEU A 105 6.17 5.84 -3.97
C LEU A 105 6.79 7.18 -3.57
N MET A 106 5.96 8.20 -3.37
CA MET A 106 6.40 9.55 -2.99
C MET A 106 6.22 9.75 -1.48
N PRO A 107 7.31 9.84 -0.70
CA PRO A 107 7.29 10.39 0.67
C PRO A 107 6.77 11.83 0.75
N CYS A 108 6.41 12.30 1.94
CA CYS A 108 5.84 13.63 2.15
C CYS A 108 6.80 14.78 1.76
N ASP A 109 8.11 14.55 1.85
CA ASP A 109 9.18 15.49 1.50
C ASP A 109 9.75 15.29 0.07
N ALA A 110 9.19 14.35 -0.69
CA ALA A 110 9.66 14.01 -2.03
C ALA A 110 9.63 15.21 -2.99
N ASN A 111 10.62 15.27 -3.88
CA ASN A 111 10.72 16.32 -4.88
C ASN A 111 10.43 15.74 -6.27
N PRO A 112 9.33 16.13 -6.95
CA PRO A 112 9.00 15.61 -8.28
C PRO A 112 10.03 15.96 -9.37
N LYS A 113 10.95 16.89 -9.09
CA LYS A 113 12.09 17.22 -9.98
C LYS A 113 13.33 16.36 -9.71
N ALA A 114 13.34 15.57 -8.65
CA ALA A 114 14.46 14.73 -8.22
C ALA A 114 13.96 13.37 -7.70
N VAL A 115 13.09 12.71 -8.49
CA VAL A 115 12.38 11.47 -8.10
C VAL A 115 13.35 10.39 -7.62
N GLU A 116 14.39 10.09 -8.39
CA GLU A 116 15.36 9.03 -8.04
C GLU A 116 16.09 9.25 -6.71
N ALA A 117 16.24 10.51 -6.29
CA ALA A 117 16.97 10.87 -5.07
C ALA A 117 16.07 11.08 -3.84
N THR A 118 14.75 11.20 -4.04
CA THR A 118 13.81 11.63 -2.99
C THR A 118 12.55 10.78 -2.89
N ALA A 119 12.37 9.81 -3.79
CA ALA A 119 11.26 8.86 -3.79
C ALA A 119 11.77 7.43 -3.58
N ILE A 120 10.89 6.52 -3.17
CA ILE A 120 11.25 5.12 -2.93
C ILE A 120 10.77 4.29 -4.10
N SER A 121 11.70 3.69 -4.85
CA SER A 121 11.32 2.77 -5.94
C SER A 121 10.64 1.53 -5.37
N ILE A 122 9.56 1.07 -6.00
CA ILE A 122 8.84 -0.15 -5.58
C ILE A 122 9.74 -1.38 -5.74
N SER A 123 10.63 -1.38 -6.74
CA SER A 123 11.68 -2.38 -6.88
C SER A 123 12.60 -2.48 -5.65
N TYR A 124 13.08 -1.35 -5.13
CA TYR A 124 13.88 -1.33 -3.89
C TYR A 124 13.07 -1.78 -2.67
N LEU A 125 11.85 -1.26 -2.52
CA LEU A 125 10.94 -1.64 -1.44
C LEU A 125 10.71 -3.16 -1.41
N THR A 126 10.33 -3.75 -2.53
CA THR A 126 10.06 -5.19 -2.63
C THR A 126 11.30 -6.04 -2.40
N GLU A 127 12.48 -5.61 -2.86
CA GLU A 127 13.73 -6.29 -2.55
C GLU A 127 14.01 -6.31 -1.05
N ARG A 128 13.81 -5.18 -0.36
CA ARG A 128 14.01 -5.08 1.10
C ARG A 128 12.97 -5.91 1.84
N LEU A 129 11.68 -5.72 1.58
CA LEU A 129 10.62 -6.48 2.27
C LEU A 129 10.80 -7.99 2.15
N ARG A 130 11.37 -8.51 1.06
CA ARG A 130 11.66 -9.95 0.92
C ARG A 130 12.79 -10.46 1.82
N ARG A 131 13.59 -9.59 2.42
CA ARG A 131 14.68 -9.95 3.33
C ARG A 131 14.24 -10.03 4.80
N CYS A 132 13.03 -9.59 5.14
CA CYS A 132 12.51 -9.72 6.51
C CYS A 132 12.21 -11.17 6.94
N GLY A 133 12.32 -12.14 6.02
CA GLY A 133 12.18 -13.57 6.28
C GLY A 133 10.78 -14.15 5.99
N ALA A 134 9.78 -13.29 5.74
CA ALA A 134 8.44 -13.73 5.38
C ALA A 134 8.40 -14.42 4.00
N ASP A 135 7.74 -15.57 3.93
CA ASP A 135 7.47 -16.24 2.65
C ASP A 135 6.44 -15.46 1.80
N ASN A 136 5.58 -14.68 2.46
CA ASN A 136 4.40 -14.09 1.86
C ASN A 136 4.39 -12.57 2.05
N VAL A 137 4.88 -11.86 1.03
CA VAL A 137 4.86 -10.40 0.99
C VAL A 137 3.71 -9.92 0.11
N VAL A 138 2.76 -9.17 0.69
CA VAL A 138 1.58 -8.63 0.01
C VAL A 138 1.64 -7.11 0.01
N LEU A 139 1.64 -6.50 -1.17
CA LEU A 139 1.61 -5.05 -1.37
C LEU A 139 0.20 -4.63 -1.82
N LEU A 140 -0.39 -3.69 -1.10
CA LEU A 140 -1.66 -3.05 -1.37
C LEU A 140 -1.39 -1.56 -1.62
N LEU A 141 -1.47 -1.13 -2.88
CA LEU A 141 -1.02 0.20 -3.30
C LEU A 141 -2.18 1.07 -3.75
N ASP A 142 -2.59 2.03 -2.91
CA ASP A 142 -3.54 3.09 -3.26
C ASP A 142 -2.85 4.39 -3.67
N ALA A 143 -2.10 4.34 -4.77
CA ALA A 143 -1.20 5.44 -5.16
C ALA A 143 -1.32 5.94 -6.61
N CYS A 144 -2.43 5.64 -7.30
CA CYS A 144 -2.65 6.04 -8.69
C CYS A 144 -3.07 7.52 -8.86
N ARG A 145 -2.31 8.48 -8.34
CA ARG A 145 -2.69 9.90 -8.32
C ARG A 145 -1.67 10.75 -9.09
N ASN A 146 -1.65 10.62 -10.42
CA ASN A 146 -0.72 11.39 -11.26
C ASN A 146 -0.97 12.91 -11.14
N GLN A 147 0.03 13.65 -10.66
CA GLN A 147 0.10 15.10 -10.82
C GLN A 147 0.70 15.45 -12.18
N GLY A 148 -0.17 15.64 -13.17
CA GLY A 148 0.22 16.14 -14.49
C GLY A 148 -0.74 15.69 -15.59
N ASP A 149 -1.43 16.65 -16.21
CA ASP A 149 -2.41 16.49 -17.30
C ASP A 149 -1.81 16.08 -18.66
N LYS A 150 -0.91 15.10 -18.67
CA LYS A 150 -0.50 14.44 -19.91
C LYS A 150 -0.51 12.94 -19.71
N ALA A 151 -1.70 12.34 -19.81
CA ALA A 151 -1.95 10.93 -20.15
C ALA A 151 -0.75 9.99 -19.95
N GLY A 152 -0.21 9.97 -18.74
CA GLY A 152 0.99 9.22 -18.38
C GLY A 152 0.54 7.95 -17.70
N VAL A 153 1.27 6.87 -17.94
CA VAL A 153 1.03 5.61 -17.24
C VAL A 153 1.39 5.82 -15.76
N GLY A 154 0.45 5.54 -14.85
CA GLY A 154 0.70 5.47 -13.41
C GLY A 154 1.59 4.28 -13.04
N ILE A 155 1.78 4.07 -11.75
CA ILE A 155 2.53 2.90 -11.25
C ILE A 155 1.75 1.59 -11.48
N GLY A 156 2.45 0.45 -11.41
CA GLY A 156 1.84 -0.88 -11.49
C GLY A 156 2.13 -1.62 -12.80
N LEU A 157 3.21 -1.23 -13.52
CA LEU A 157 3.68 -1.97 -14.69
C LEU A 157 4.85 -2.91 -14.38
N GLU A 158 5.59 -2.64 -13.31
CA GLU A 158 6.73 -3.48 -12.91
C GLU A 158 6.27 -4.81 -12.30
N LYS A 159 6.97 -5.89 -12.66
CA LYS A 159 6.79 -7.20 -12.03
C LYS A 159 7.89 -7.42 -11.00
N HIS A 160 7.50 -7.66 -9.76
CA HIS A 160 8.42 -7.92 -8.67
C HIS A 160 8.33 -9.41 -8.28
N GLN A 161 9.42 -10.15 -8.48
CA GLN A 161 9.49 -11.57 -8.14
C GLN A 161 9.33 -11.79 -6.64
N GLY A 162 8.51 -12.77 -6.26
CA GLY A 162 8.32 -13.20 -4.87
C GLY A 162 7.29 -12.42 -4.06
N VAL A 163 6.63 -11.41 -4.65
CA VAL A 163 5.61 -10.60 -3.97
C VAL A 163 4.27 -10.64 -4.71
N ILE A 164 3.19 -10.42 -3.96
CA ILE A 164 1.86 -10.14 -4.47
C ILE A 164 1.69 -8.63 -4.46
N THR A 165 1.26 -8.01 -5.56
CA THR A 165 0.95 -6.58 -5.60
C THR A 165 -0.45 -6.39 -6.14
N ILE A 166 -1.31 -5.71 -5.37
CA ILE A 166 -2.64 -5.28 -5.79
C ILE A 166 -2.66 -3.75 -5.77
N SER A 167 -2.74 -3.15 -6.94
CA SER A 167 -2.84 -1.70 -7.13
C SER A 167 -4.31 -1.27 -7.23
N SER A 168 -4.62 -0.10 -6.67
CA SER A 168 -5.98 0.41 -6.57
C SER A 168 -6.65 0.72 -7.91
N CYS A 169 -5.86 0.87 -8.97
CA CYS A 169 -6.34 1.13 -10.32
C CYS A 169 -5.42 0.47 -11.36
N SER A 170 -5.90 0.38 -12.60
CA SER A 170 -5.06 -0.03 -13.72
C SER A 170 -4.12 1.11 -14.12
N PRO A 171 -2.94 0.87 -14.71
CA PRO A 171 -1.93 1.92 -14.95
C PRO A 171 -2.39 3.12 -15.81
N ARG A 172 -3.54 3.05 -16.49
CA ARG A 172 -4.12 4.15 -17.29
C ARG A 172 -5.35 4.81 -16.66
N GLU A 173 -5.72 4.38 -15.47
CA GLU A 173 -6.83 4.92 -14.68
C GLU A 173 -6.29 5.74 -13.50
N LYS A 174 -7.18 6.29 -12.68
CA LYS A 174 -6.83 7.02 -11.46
C LYS A 174 -7.54 6.40 -10.26
N ALA A 175 -6.96 6.61 -9.08
CA ALA A 175 -7.63 6.32 -7.81
C ALA A 175 -8.49 7.52 -7.38
N TYR A 176 -9.65 7.25 -6.79
CA TYR A 176 -10.61 8.28 -6.40
C TYR A 176 -10.97 8.24 -4.92
N GLU A 177 -11.01 9.44 -4.36
CA GLU A 177 -11.50 9.77 -3.03
C GLU A 177 -13.01 10.01 -3.03
N LEU A 178 -13.68 9.52 -1.99
CA LEU A 178 -15.12 9.59 -1.78
C LEU A 178 -15.40 10.39 -0.51
N GLU A 179 -15.72 11.68 -0.69
CA GLU A 179 -15.99 12.61 0.40
C GLU A 179 -17.17 12.14 1.27
N GLU A 180 -18.17 11.49 0.67
CA GLU A 180 -19.38 11.02 1.34
C GLU A 180 -19.13 9.94 2.40
N ILE A 181 -18.03 9.19 2.26
CA ILE A 181 -17.65 8.11 3.19
C ILE A 181 -16.31 8.38 3.89
N GLY A 182 -15.59 9.44 3.49
CA GLY A 182 -14.30 9.80 4.06
C GLY A 182 -13.15 8.83 3.75
N GLN A 183 -13.19 8.15 2.61
CA GLN A 183 -12.22 7.12 2.23
C GLN A 183 -11.95 7.06 0.72
N GLY A 184 -10.84 6.43 0.33
CA GLY A 184 -10.58 5.98 -1.02
C GLY A 184 -11.50 4.83 -1.44
N SER A 185 -11.90 4.82 -2.71
CA SER A 185 -12.81 3.79 -3.26
C SER A 185 -12.23 2.38 -3.14
N PHE A 186 -10.92 2.26 -3.30
CA PHE A 186 -10.20 0.99 -3.16
C PHE A 186 -10.13 0.55 -1.70
N THR A 187 -9.71 1.42 -0.80
CA THR A 187 -9.58 1.11 0.64
C THR A 187 -10.92 0.69 1.23
N TYR A 188 -12.00 1.40 0.90
CA TYR A 188 -13.35 1.03 1.32
C TYR A 188 -13.74 -0.38 0.84
N ALA A 189 -13.54 -0.67 -0.46
CA ALA A 189 -13.83 -1.98 -1.03
C ALA A 189 -12.96 -3.09 -0.43
N LEU A 190 -11.70 -2.81 -0.16
CA LEU A 190 -10.74 -3.72 0.46
C LEU A 190 -11.21 -4.15 1.85
N LEU A 191 -11.49 -3.18 2.72
CA LEU A 191 -11.95 -3.45 4.08
C LEU A 191 -13.31 -4.14 4.10
N GLU A 192 -14.24 -3.74 3.24
CA GLU A 192 -15.51 -4.44 3.07
C GLU A 192 -15.29 -5.91 2.68
N SER A 193 -14.37 -6.16 1.74
CA SER A 193 -14.09 -7.51 1.21
C SER A 193 -13.38 -8.41 2.22
N LEU A 194 -12.42 -7.88 2.98
CA LEU A 194 -11.67 -8.61 4.01
C LEU A 194 -12.56 -9.02 5.20
N ARG A 195 -13.62 -8.26 5.48
CA ARG A 195 -14.59 -8.58 6.55
C ARG A 195 -15.61 -9.65 6.17
N ILE A 196 -15.71 -10.04 4.90
CA ILE A 196 -16.70 -11.04 4.47
C ILE A 196 -16.35 -12.40 5.08
N GLN A 197 -17.32 -12.98 5.80
CA GLN A 197 -17.21 -14.31 6.40
C GLN A 197 -18.00 -15.37 5.61
N GLY A 198 -17.75 -16.65 5.92
CA GLY A 198 -18.47 -17.77 5.32
C GLY A 198 -18.02 -18.13 3.90
N GLU A 199 -18.89 -18.80 3.14
CA GLU A 199 -18.56 -19.36 1.82
C GLU A 199 -18.11 -18.30 0.80
N SER A 200 -18.56 -17.06 0.96
CA SER A 200 -18.26 -15.93 0.07
C SER A 200 -17.07 -15.07 0.52
N ASN A 201 -16.29 -15.50 1.52
CA ASN A 201 -15.14 -14.74 2.03
C ASN A 201 -14.09 -14.37 0.97
N CYS A 202 -13.13 -13.51 1.31
CA CYS A 202 -12.01 -13.17 0.45
C CYS A 202 -10.69 -13.76 0.97
N ALA A 203 -10.73 -15.01 1.44
CA ALA A 203 -9.61 -15.63 2.15
C ALA A 203 -8.38 -15.93 1.29
N THR A 204 -8.42 -15.76 -0.03
CA THR A 204 -7.24 -15.93 -0.90
C THR A 204 -6.98 -14.69 -1.74
N VAL A 205 -5.73 -14.52 -2.19
CA VAL A 205 -5.32 -13.44 -3.10
C VAL A 205 -6.22 -13.38 -4.33
N GLU A 206 -6.50 -14.52 -4.96
CA GLU A 206 -7.38 -14.61 -6.11
C GLU A 206 -8.79 -14.10 -5.80
N ARG A 207 -9.40 -14.56 -4.71
CA ARG A 207 -10.76 -14.18 -4.33
C ARG A 207 -10.87 -12.70 -3.99
N LEU A 208 -9.91 -12.19 -3.22
CA LEU A 208 -9.82 -10.77 -2.90
C LEU A 208 -9.66 -9.93 -4.18
N TYR A 209 -8.72 -10.29 -5.05
CA TYR A 209 -8.50 -9.57 -6.30
C TYR A 209 -9.76 -9.57 -7.19
N GLN A 210 -10.40 -10.72 -7.37
CA GLN A 210 -11.64 -10.83 -8.14
C GLN A 210 -12.73 -9.93 -7.55
N ARG A 211 -12.93 -9.94 -6.23
CA ARG A 211 -13.93 -9.11 -5.57
C ARG A 211 -13.64 -7.62 -5.77
N LEU A 212 -12.40 -7.18 -5.55
CA LEU A 212 -11.97 -5.80 -5.73
C LEU A 212 -12.20 -5.31 -7.17
N ARG A 213 -11.91 -6.16 -8.16
CA ARG A 213 -12.08 -5.84 -9.59
C ARG A 213 -13.52 -5.51 -9.97
N TYR A 214 -14.51 -6.04 -9.25
CA TYR A 214 -15.93 -5.72 -9.48
C TYR A 214 -16.43 -4.64 -8.52
N ARG A 215 -16.03 -4.69 -7.26
CA ARG A 215 -16.59 -3.84 -6.21
C ARG A 215 -16.14 -2.39 -6.33
N VAL A 216 -14.88 -2.13 -6.69
CA VAL A 216 -14.40 -0.76 -6.87
C VAL A 216 -15.11 -0.03 -8.02
N PRO A 217 -15.26 -0.60 -9.23
CA PRO A 217 -16.08 0.02 -10.28
C PRO A 217 -17.54 0.26 -9.87
N GLU A 218 -18.14 -0.65 -9.10
CA GLU A 218 -19.52 -0.50 -8.61
C GLU A 218 -19.66 0.70 -7.65
N ILE A 219 -18.74 0.83 -6.71
CA ILE A 219 -18.66 1.97 -5.78
C ILE A 219 -18.47 3.26 -6.56
N ASN A 220 -17.50 3.31 -7.49
CA ASN A 220 -17.26 4.50 -8.29
C ASN A 220 -18.50 4.91 -9.09
N ASN A 221 -19.18 3.95 -9.72
CA ASN A 221 -20.42 4.22 -10.43
C ASN A 221 -21.52 4.78 -9.51
N TYR A 222 -21.67 4.23 -8.30
CA TYR A 222 -22.63 4.72 -7.30
C TYR A 222 -22.35 6.18 -6.88
N TYR A 223 -21.09 6.54 -6.67
CA TYR A 223 -20.66 7.90 -6.29
C TYR A 223 -20.32 8.81 -7.49
N ASN A 224 -20.74 8.44 -8.70
CA ASN A 224 -20.51 9.21 -9.94
C ASN A 224 -19.02 9.56 -10.20
N LYS A 225 -18.10 8.67 -9.82
CA LYS A 225 -16.67 8.77 -10.16
C LYS A 225 -16.40 8.02 -11.47
N PRO A 226 -15.34 8.39 -12.23
CA PRO A 226 -14.89 7.62 -13.37
C PRO A 226 -14.50 6.19 -12.99
N VAL A 227 -14.41 5.31 -13.99
CA VAL A 227 -14.01 3.90 -13.80
C VAL A 227 -12.63 3.82 -13.15
N GLN A 228 -12.56 3.00 -12.11
CA GLN A 228 -11.33 2.59 -11.42
C GLN A 228 -11.39 1.08 -11.27
N THR A 229 -10.43 0.40 -11.88
CA THR A 229 -10.36 -1.05 -11.97
C THR A 229 -9.06 -1.53 -11.30
N PRO A 230 -9.13 -2.10 -10.09
CA PRO A 230 -7.95 -2.66 -9.44
C PRO A 230 -7.23 -3.68 -10.31
N TYR A 231 -5.91 -3.72 -10.20
CA TYR A 231 -5.05 -4.60 -10.98
C TYR A 231 -4.05 -5.30 -10.07
N ALA A 232 -3.79 -6.58 -10.34
CA ALA A 232 -2.87 -7.38 -9.54
C ALA A 232 -1.74 -7.96 -10.38
N ILE A 233 -0.52 -7.91 -9.84
CA ILE A 233 0.66 -8.63 -10.33
C ILE A 233 1.04 -9.63 -9.24
N VAL A 234 1.02 -10.91 -9.57
CA VAL A 234 1.31 -11.99 -8.63
C VAL A 234 2.41 -12.88 -9.22
N GLU A 235 3.56 -12.89 -8.56
CA GLU A 235 4.73 -13.60 -9.06
C GLU A 235 5.45 -14.34 -7.90
N PRO A 236 5.57 -15.67 -7.95
CA PRO A 236 5.04 -16.58 -8.98
C PRO A 236 3.51 -16.69 -8.92
N ALA A 237 2.87 -17.07 -10.04
CA ALA A 237 1.41 -17.21 -10.14
C ALA A 237 0.81 -18.20 -9.12
N SER A 238 1.59 -19.16 -8.58
CA SER A 238 1.12 -20.05 -7.51
C SER A 238 0.64 -19.30 -6.26
N LYS A 239 1.14 -18.07 -6.04
CA LYS A 239 0.73 -17.21 -4.93
C LYS A 239 -0.71 -16.69 -5.03
N TYR A 240 -1.41 -16.88 -6.17
CA TYR A 240 -2.86 -16.57 -6.25
C TYR A 240 -3.70 -17.39 -5.25
N HIS A 241 -3.23 -18.59 -4.87
CA HIS A 241 -3.89 -19.46 -3.91
C HIS A 241 -3.42 -19.26 -2.47
N LEU A 242 -2.55 -18.27 -2.23
CA LEU A 242 -2.14 -17.92 -0.87
C LEU A 242 -3.37 -17.50 -0.05
N ILE A 243 -3.46 -18.03 1.17
CA ILE A 243 -4.46 -17.63 2.16
C ILE A 243 -3.98 -16.35 2.85
N LEU A 244 -4.86 -15.36 2.89
CA LEU A 244 -4.65 -14.03 3.46
C LEU A 244 -4.97 -13.98 4.95
#